data_AF-A0A1E3B4C8-F1
#
_entry.id   AF-A0A1E3B4C8-F1
#
_cell.length_a   1.000
_cell.length_b   1.000
_cell.length_c   1.000
_cell.angle_alpha   90.00
_cell.angle_beta   90.00
_cell.angle_gamma   90.00
#
_symmetry.space_group_name_H-M   'P 1'
#
loop_
_entity.id
_entity.type
_entity.pdbx_description
1 polymer ?
#
loop_
_entity_poly.entity_id
_entity_poly.type
_entity_poly.pdbx_seq_one_letter_code
_entity_poly.pdbx_strand_id
1 'polypeptide(L)'
;MARGQELTPQLRSCICELHSIGWGAKRIHRKHPDIPVGTIRTTIAREHLRDNSGTRPRSGRPQKLTEENRNRLREVLTSNPKVTNKELLEAIGYAVQKRTMQRVAQELNVEKKKEQKEQKGQQKKRAESESAPAPAFTSIPTSEPASIDLVHTSDPAPTSGPGPTDNPAAVVDLVT
;
A
#
# COMPACT_ATOMS: atom_id res chain seq x y z
N MET A 1 -34.58 -3.82 -3.20
CA MET A 1 -33.97 -4.59 -4.31
C MET A 1 -32.65 -5.18 -3.86
N ALA A 2 -32.40 -6.46 -4.14
CA ALA A 2 -31.12 -7.10 -3.83
C ALA A 2 -30.01 -6.52 -4.72
N ARG A 3 -28.82 -6.30 -4.16
CA ARG A 3 -27.66 -5.90 -4.96
C ARG A 3 -27.18 -7.11 -5.76
N GLY A 4 -26.85 -6.91 -7.03
CA GLY A 4 -26.23 -7.94 -7.86
C GLY A 4 -24.79 -8.27 -7.44
N GLN A 5 -24.25 -9.34 -8.01
CA GLN A 5 -22.85 -9.74 -7.83
C GLN A 5 -21.89 -8.61 -8.26
N GLU A 6 -20.76 -8.50 -7.56
CA GLU A 6 -19.73 -7.53 -7.93
C GLU A 6 -19.02 -7.97 -9.22
N LEU A 7 -18.64 -7.00 -10.05
CA LEU A 7 -17.86 -7.27 -11.26
C LEU A 7 -16.47 -7.81 -10.88
N THR A 8 -15.97 -8.83 -11.59
CA THR A 8 -14.62 -9.37 -11.32
C THR A 8 -13.53 -8.34 -11.61
N PRO A 9 -12.36 -8.39 -10.95
CA PRO A 9 -11.26 -7.47 -11.23
C PRO A 9 -10.83 -7.47 -12.70
N GLN A 10 -10.76 -8.66 -13.33
CA GLN A 10 -10.40 -8.82 -14.74
C GLN A 10 -11.36 -8.07 -15.68
N LEU A 11 -12.67 -8.15 -15.41
CA LEU A 11 -13.66 -7.44 -16.21
C LEU A 11 -13.57 -5.92 -16.02
N ARG A 12 -13.19 -5.44 -14.83
CA ARG A 12 -12.92 -4.01 -14.61
C ARG A 12 -11.68 -3.55 -15.37
N SER A 13 -10.59 -4.32 -15.33
CA SER A 13 -9.37 -4.03 -16.10
C SER A 13 -9.68 -3.94 -17.60
N CYS A 14 -10.41 -4.93 -18.14
CA CYS A 14 -10.83 -4.92 -19.54
C CYS A 14 -11.67 -3.69 -19.91
N ILE A 15 -12.61 -3.26 -19.05
CA ILE A 15 -13.38 -2.02 -19.27
C ILE A 15 -12.45 -0.80 -19.34
N CYS A 16 -11.49 -0.70 -18.42
CA CYS A 16 -10.56 0.41 -18.34
C CYS A 16 -9.59 0.45 -19.53
N GLU A 17 -9.12 -0.71 -20.00
CA GLU A 17 -8.33 -0.85 -21.23
C GLU A 17 -9.11 -0.43 -22.47
N LEU A 18 -10.36 -0.88 -22.61
CA LEU A 18 -11.20 -0.45 -23.75
C LEU A 18 -11.44 1.06 -23.72
N HIS A 19 -11.61 1.63 -22.53
CA HIS A 19 -11.75 3.07 -22.36
C HIS A 19 -10.46 3.83 -22.70
N SER A 20 -9.28 3.31 -22.35
CA SER A 20 -7.99 3.94 -22.70
C SER A 20 -7.73 3.95 -24.21
N ILE A 21 -8.27 2.96 -24.95
CA ILE A 21 -8.29 2.92 -26.42
C ILE A 21 -9.33 3.91 -27.01
N GLY A 22 -10.11 4.59 -26.18
CA GLY A 22 -11.10 5.60 -26.58
C GLY A 22 -12.52 5.07 -26.79
N TRP A 23 -12.84 3.87 -26.31
CA TRP A 23 -14.21 3.35 -26.44
C TRP A 23 -15.16 4.02 -25.44
N GLY A 24 -16.28 4.54 -25.93
CA GLY A 24 -17.35 5.06 -25.09
C GLY A 24 -18.15 3.95 -24.38
N ALA A 25 -18.74 4.28 -23.22
CA ALA A 25 -19.46 3.31 -22.38
C ALA A 25 -20.59 2.53 -23.10
N LYS A 26 -21.31 3.16 -24.04
CA LYS A 26 -22.33 2.48 -24.85
C LYS A 26 -21.72 1.42 -25.79
N ARG A 27 -20.54 1.70 -26.34
CA ARG A 27 -19.81 0.77 -27.21
C ARG A 27 -19.25 -0.40 -26.41
N ILE A 28 -18.74 -0.14 -25.21
CA ILE A 28 -18.27 -1.18 -24.29
C ILE A 28 -19.43 -2.10 -23.87
N HIS A 29 -20.61 -1.54 -23.58
CA HIS A 29 -21.80 -2.34 -23.26
C HIS A 29 -22.24 -3.24 -24.42
N ARG A 30 -22.13 -2.80 -25.68
CA ARG A 30 -22.41 -3.69 -26.83
C ARG A 30 -21.48 -4.90 -26.89
N LYS A 31 -20.24 -4.76 -26.41
CA LYS A 31 -19.27 -5.86 -26.31
C LYS A 31 -19.50 -6.74 -25.06
N HIS A 32 -19.96 -6.13 -23.97
CA HIS A 32 -20.25 -6.78 -22.69
C HIS A 32 -21.70 -6.48 -22.25
N PRO A 33 -22.71 -7.13 -22.88
CA PRO A 33 -24.13 -6.81 -22.66
C PRO A 33 -24.60 -7.15 -21.24
N ASP A 34 -23.93 -8.09 -20.56
CA ASP A 34 -24.25 -8.47 -19.18
C ASP A 34 -23.93 -7.36 -18.16
N ILE A 35 -23.12 -6.37 -18.55
CA ILE A 35 -22.68 -5.28 -17.68
C ILE A 35 -23.50 -4.03 -18.01
N PRO A 36 -24.32 -3.52 -17.07
CA PRO A 36 -25.10 -2.31 -17.31
C PRO A 36 -24.22 -1.10 -17.62
N VAL A 37 -24.69 -0.21 -18.49
CA VAL A 37 -23.99 1.03 -18.87
C VAL A 37 -23.64 1.89 -17.65
N GLY A 38 -24.52 1.94 -16.64
CA GLY A 38 -24.27 2.64 -15.38
C GLY A 38 -23.06 2.05 -14.64
N THR A 39 -22.97 0.73 -14.55
CA THR A 39 -21.83 0.02 -13.96
C THR A 39 -20.54 0.36 -14.69
N ILE A 40 -20.52 0.33 -16.03
CA ILE A 40 -19.34 0.69 -16.84
C ILE A 40 -18.87 2.12 -16.52
N ARG A 41 -19.79 3.09 -16.48
CA ARG A 41 -19.46 4.49 -16.13
C ARG A 41 -18.86 4.61 -14.73
N THR A 42 -19.48 3.96 -13.73
CA THR A 42 -18.95 3.99 -12.36
C THR A 42 -17.62 3.27 -12.23
N THR A 43 -17.38 2.24 -13.05
CA THR A 43 -16.11 1.52 -13.10
C THR A 43 -15.00 2.43 -13.61
N ILE A 44 -15.21 3.10 -14.74
CA ILE A 44 -14.25 4.06 -15.31
C ILE A 44 -13.99 5.21 -14.32
N ALA A 45 -15.05 5.83 -13.79
CA ALA A 45 -14.92 6.99 -12.91
C ALA A 45 -14.15 6.68 -11.61
N ARG A 46 -14.28 5.47 -11.08
CA ARG A 46 -13.64 5.04 -9.82
C ARG A 46 -12.31 4.33 -10.02
N GLU A 47 -11.80 4.25 -11.24
CA GLU A 47 -10.58 3.45 -11.49
C GLU A 47 -9.37 3.99 -10.73
N HIS A 48 -9.21 5.31 -10.68
CA HIS A 48 -8.16 5.96 -9.89
C HIS A 48 -8.22 5.65 -8.38
N LEU A 49 -9.36 5.18 -7.88
CA LEU A 49 -9.51 4.77 -6.48
C LEU A 49 -9.18 3.30 -6.27
N ARG A 50 -8.96 2.48 -7.30
CA ARG A 50 -8.74 1.04 -7.13
C ARG A 50 -7.25 0.72 -7.23
N ASP A 51 -6.77 -0.07 -6.29
CA ASP A 51 -5.47 -0.72 -6.40
C ASP A 51 -5.66 -2.07 -7.11
N ASN A 52 -4.95 -2.31 -8.21
CA ASN A 52 -5.03 -3.54 -9.03
C ASN A 52 -6.46 -3.91 -9.48
N SER A 53 -7.27 -2.91 -9.84
CA SER A 53 -8.68 -3.08 -10.24
C SER A 53 -9.59 -3.78 -9.19
N GLY A 54 -9.12 -3.89 -7.94
CA GLY A 54 -9.84 -4.50 -6.82
C GLY A 54 -10.92 -3.59 -6.22
N THR A 55 -11.88 -4.19 -5.51
CA THR A 55 -12.84 -3.39 -4.72
C THR A 55 -12.12 -2.91 -3.47
N ARG A 56 -12.12 -1.59 -3.22
CA ARG A 56 -11.61 -1.08 -1.96
C ARG A 56 -12.47 -1.59 -0.80
N PRO A 57 -11.84 -2.10 0.28
CA PRO A 57 -12.58 -2.44 1.47
C PRO A 57 -13.27 -1.19 2.00
N ARG A 58 -14.47 -1.36 2.55
CA ARG A 58 -15.18 -0.24 3.19
C ARG A 58 -14.36 0.22 4.39
N SER A 59 -14.25 1.53 4.58
CA SER A 59 -13.77 2.10 5.84
C SER A 59 -14.75 1.64 6.91
N GLY A 60 -14.35 0.64 7.70
CA GLY A 60 -15.18 0.08 8.76
C GLY A 60 -15.52 1.14 9.81
N ARG A 61 -16.27 0.72 10.83
CA ARG A 61 -16.55 1.61 11.97
C ARG A 61 -15.22 2.02 12.63
N PRO A 62 -15.01 3.30 12.96
CA PRO A 62 -13.84 3.72 13.72
C PRO A 62 -13.77 2.98 15.06
N GLN A 63 -12.56 2.64 15.48
CA GLN A 63 -12.35 1.94 16.74
C GLN A 63 -12.58 2.88 17.92
N LYS A 64 -13.12 2.35 19.02
CA LYS A 64 -13.36 3.12 20.25
C LYS A 64 -12.07 3.51 20.98
N LEU A 65 -10.99 2.75 20.76
CA LEU A 65 -9.70 2.98 21.38
C LEU A 65 -8.86 3.85 20.44
N THR A 66 -8.30 4.94 20.96
CA THR A 66 -7.36 5.79 20.23
C THR A 66 -6.00 5.11 20.09
N GLU A 67 -5.24 5.49 19.08
CA GLU A 67 -3.89 4.94 18.85
C GLU A 67 -2.95 5.25 20.03
N GLU A 68 -3.09 6.43 20.65
CA GLU A 68 -2.36 6.81 21.85
C GLU A 68 -2.58 5.83 23.00
N ASN A 69 -3.84 5.47 23.27
CA ASN A 69 -4.17 4.50 24.31
C ASN A 69 -3.66 3.09 23.96
N ARG A 70 -3.63 2.74 22.69
CA ARG A 70 -3.02 1.49 22.22
C ARG A 70 -1.51 1.46 22.47
N ASN A 71 -0.82 2.58 22.25
CA ASN A 71 0.60 2.72 22.51
C ASN A 71 0.91 2.61 24.01
N ARG A 72 0.13 3.27 24.87
CA ARG A 72 0.25 3.12 26.34
C ARG A 72 0.09 1.68 26.79
N LEU A 73 -0.89 0.95 26.24
CA LEU A 73 -1.05 -0.48 26.53
C LEU A 73 0.17 -1.29 26.08
N ARG A 74 0.74 -0.99 24.90
CA ARG A 74 1.94 -1.66 24.39
C ARG A 74 3.14 -1.42 25.30
N GLU A 75 3.32 -0.21 25.82
CA GLU A 75 4.40 0.13 26.76
C GLU A 75 4.25 -0.67 28.06
N VAL A 76 3.08 -0.59 28.71
CA VAL A 76 2.82 -1.29 29.98
C VAL A 76 3.04 -2.80 29.84
N LEU A 77 2.58 -3.40 28.74
CA LEU A 77 2.73 -4.83 28.47
C LEU A 77 4.17 -5.24 28.14
N THR A 78 4.98 -4.29 27.63
CA THR A 78 6.40 -4.50 27.35
C THR A 78 7.23 -4.40 28.63
N SER A 79 6.94 -3.42 29.48
CA SER A 79 7.59 -3.26 30.78
C SER A 79 7.25 -4.43 31.72
N ASN A 80 5.96 -4.80 31.81
CA ASN A 80 5.47 -5.81 32.75
C ASN A 80 4.53 -6.81 32.06
N PRO A 81 5.01 -8.01 31.66
CA PRO A 81 4.21 -8.97 30.90
C PRO A 81 3.14 -9.70 31.73
N LYS A 82 3.20 -9.61 33.07
CA LYS A 82 2.25 -10.25 34.00
C LYS A 82 1.24 -9.25 34.61
N VAL A 83 1.09 -8.08 33.99
CA VAL A 83 0.19 -7.02 34.44
C VAL A 83 -1.27 -7.50 34.51
N THR A 84 -2.00 -7.00 35.51
CA THR A 84 -3.41 -7.36 35.69
C THR A 84 -4.33 -6.55 34.78
N ASN A 85 -5.52 -7.09 34.50
CA ASN A 85 -6.52 -6.39 33.68
C ASN A 85 -6.97 -5.05 34.28
N LYS A 86 -6.86 -4.87 35.60
CA LYS A 86 -7.24 -3.62 36.28
C LYS A 86 -6.21 -2.54 36.00
N GLU A 87 -4.92 -2.87 36.15
CA GLU A 87 -3.80 -1.97 35.84
C GLU A 87 -3.83 -1.50 34.37
N LEU A 88 -4.16 -2.40 33.43
CA LEU A 88 -4.31 -2.02 32.01
C LEU A 88 -5.43 -1.01 31.78
N LEU A 89 -6.54 -1.12 32.53
CA LEU A 89 -7.65 -0.18 32.42
C LEU A 89 -7.30 1.17 33.05
N GLU A 90 -6.58 1.16 34.17
CA GLU A 90 -6.11 2.37 34.83
C GLU A 90 -5.12 3.15 33.95
N ALA A 91 -4.19 2.45 33.28
CA ALA A 91 -3.23 3.07 32.37
C ALA A 91 -3.88 3.85 31.20
N ILE A 92 -5.09 3.45 30.78
CA ILE A 92 -5.87 4.11 29.72
C ILE A 92 -7.02 4.96 30.26
N GLY A 93 -7.09 5.18 31.58
CA GLY A 93 -8.13 6.00 32.22
C GLY A 93 -9.55 5.44 32.02
N TYR A 94 -9.72 4.12 32.01
CA TYR A 94 -11.02 3.44 31.80
C TYR A 94 -11.75 3.84 30.50
N ALA A 95 -11.02 4.24 29.46
CA ALA A 95 -11.59 4.66 28.18
C ALA A 95 -12.45 3.59 27.49
N VAL A 96 -12.22 2.30 27.77
CA VAL A 96 -12.98 1.18 27.21
C VAL A 96 -13.31 0.12 28.26
N GLN A 97 -14.28 -0.74 27.95
CA GLN A 97 -14.63 -1.88 28.80
C GLN A 97 -13.52 -2.94 28.83
N LYS A 98 -13.44 -3.68 29.94
CA LYS A 98 -12.50 -4.79 30.17
C LYS A 98 -12.35 -5.72 28.97
N ARG A 99 -13.46 -6.14 28.34
CA ARG A 99 -13.44 -7.10 27.22
C ARG A 99 -12.79 -6.52 25.97
N THR A 100 -12.99 -5.23 25.70
CA THR A 100 -12.34 -4.54 24.57
C THR A 100 -10.84 -4.40 24.82
N MET A 101 -10.45 -3.96 26.02
CA MET A 101 -9.04 -3.88 26.41
C MET A 101 -8.36 -5.24 26.30
N GLN A 102 -8.98 -6.31 26.80
CA GLN A 102 -8.44 -7.67 26.72
C GLN A 102 -8.21 -8.12 25.27
N ARG A 103 -9.15 -7.83 24.38
CA ARG A 103 -9.00 -8.15 22.95
C ARG A 103 -7.78 -7.44 22.37
N VAL A 104 -7.63 -6.15 22.64
CA VAL A 104 -6.49 -5.35 22.17
C VAL A 104 -5.16 -5.84 22.75
N ALA A 105 -5.11 -6.16 24.05
CA ALA A 105 -3.91 -6.71 24.67
C ALA A 105 -3.49 -8.06 24.07
N GLN A 106 -4.46 -8.90 23.68
CA GLN A 106 -4.19 -10.15 22.97
C GLN A 106 -3.68 -9.91 21.55
N GLU A 107 -4.28 -8.97 20.81
CA GLU A 107 -3.82 -8.56 19.48
C GLU A 107 -2.35 -8.10 19.53
N LEU A 108 -1.98 -7.24 20.48
CA LEU A 108 -0.61 -6.77 20.69
C LEU A 108 0.38 -7.90 21.03
N ASN A 109 -0.05 -8.88 21.85
CA ASN A 109 0.78 -10.05 22.17
C ASN A 109 0.99 -10.97 20.96
N VAL A 110 -0.01 -11.10 20.09
CA VAL A 110 0.10 -11.87 18.85
C VAL A 110 1.04 -11.18 17.87
N GLU A 111 0.95 -9.86 17.73
CA GLU A 111 1.88 -9.04 16.94
C GLU A 111 3.33 -9.26 17.39
N LYS A 112 3.61 -9.10 18.69
CA LYS A 112 4.94 -9.32 19.26
C LYS A 112 5.49 -10.73 19.00
N LYS A 113 4.63 -11.75 19.05
CA LYS A 113 5.02 -13.14 18.76
C LYS A 113 5.36 -13.36 17.28
N LYS A 114 4.68 -12.65 16.36
CA LYS A 114 4.98 -12.73 14.92
C LYS A 114 6.34 -12.09 14.64
N GLU A 115 6.58 -10.89 15.17
CA GLU A 115 7.86 -10.18 15.03
C GLU A 115 9.05 -11.02 15.51
N GLN A 116 8.93 -11.68 16.67
CA GLN A 116 9.98 -12.56 17.19
C GLN A 116 10.25 -13.78 16.30
N LYS A 117 9.22 -14.34 15.66
CA LYS A 117 9.38 -15.46 14.72
C LYS A 117 10.08 -15.01 13.44
N GLU A 118 9.72 -13.85 12.92
CA GLU A 118 10.35 -13.27 11.73
C GLU A 118 11.83 -12.97 11.96
N GLN A 119 12.19 -12.37 13.10
CA GLN A 119 13.58 -12.09 13.48
C GLN A 119 14.41 -13.38 13.60
N LYS A 120 13.87 -14.42 14.24
CA LYS A 120 14.54 -15.73 14.33
C LYS A 120 14.74 -16.39 12.96
N GLY A 121 13.75 -16.27 12.08
CA GLY A 121 13.85 -16.77 10.70
C GLY A 121 14.94 -16.06 9.88
N GLN A 122 15.07 -14.75 10.05
CA GLN A 122 16.10 -13.95 9.39
C GLN A 122 17.52 -14.25 9.92
N GLN A 123 17.67 -14.43 11.24
CA GLN A 123 18.95 -14.84 11.84
C GLN A 123 19.40 -16.22 11.37
N LYS A 124 18.47 -17.18 11.25
CA LYS A 124 18.77 -18.52 10.71
C LYS A 124 19.24 -18.47 9.26
N LYS A 125 18.58 -17.68 8.40
CA LYS A 125 18.99 -17.52 6.99
C LYS A 125 20.36 -16.84 6.83
N ARG A 126 20.72 -15.89 7.70
CA ARG A 126 22.05 -15.24 7.68
C ARG A 126 23.18 -16.17 8.14
N ALA A 127 22.95 -16.97 9.18
CA ALA A 127 23.93 -17.95 9.66
C ALA A 127 24.21 -19.05 8.61
N GLU A 128 23.22 -19.42 7.81
CA GLU A 128 23.35 -20.44 6.75
C GLU A 128 24.14 -19.92 5.53
N SER A 129 24.14 -18.59 5.29
CA SER A 129 24.95 -17.95 4.24
C SER A 129 26.42 -17.68 4.63
N GLU A 130 26.78 -17.77 5.91
CA GLU A 130 28.16 -17.54 6.41
C GLU A 130 28.99 -18.83 6.53
N SER A 131 28.40 -20.01 6.30
CA SER A 131 29.05 -21.33 6.39
C SER A 131 29.51 -21.90 5.03
N ALA A 132 29.38 -21.16 3.93
CA ALA A 132 29.82 -21.63 2.62
C ALA A 132 31.36 -21.51 2.49
N PRO A 133 32.10 -22.59 2.20
CA PRO A 133 33.54 -22.51 1.96
C PRO A 133 33.82 -21.62 0.75
N ALA A 134 34.85 -20.76 0.87
CA ALA A 134 35.27 -19.81 -0.15
C ALA A 134 35.34 -20.48 -1.54
N PRO A 135 34.72 -19.90 -2.58
CA PRO A 135 34.71 -20.52 -3.90
C PRO A 135 36.13 -20.53 -4.46
N ALA A 136 36.64 -21.74 -4.70
CA ALA A 136 37.91 -21.97 -5.37
C ALA A 136 37.89 -21.29 -6.74
N PHE A 137 38.80 -20.34 -6.90
CA PHE A 137 39.12 -19.61 -8.11
C PHE A 137 39.35 -20.61 -9.26
N THR A 138 38.35 -20.79 -10.12
CA THR A 138 38.46 -21.63 -11.31
C THR A 138 38.92 -20.73 -12.46
N SER A 139 40.13 -21.02 -12.94
CA SER A 139 40.83 -20.32 -14.01
C SER A 139 39.94 -20.14 -15.25
N ILE A 140 39.74 -18.89 -15.65
CA ILE A 140 39.11 -18.51 -16.91
C ILE A 140 40.13 -18.74 -18.03
N PRO A 141 39.83 -19.55 -19.07
CA PRO A 141 40.68 -19.64 -20.24
C PRO A 141 40.56 -18.38 -21.09
N THR A 142 41.72 -17.75 -21.30
CA THR A 142 42.01 -16.73 -22.32
C THR A 142 41.46 -17.15 -23.68
N SER A 143 40.57 -16.34 -24.26
CA SER A 143 40.40 -16.27 -25.71
C SER A 143 40.21 -14.81 -26.13
N GLU A 144 40.97 -14.44 -27.14
CA GLU A 144 41.26 -13.11 -27.67
C GLU A 144 40.10 -12.48 -28.46
N PRO A 145 40.18 -11.16 -28.74
CA PRO A 145 39.04 -10.30 -29.01
C PRO A 145 38.66 -10.23 -30.50
N ALA A 146 37.35 -10.26 -30.77
CA ALA A 146 36.80 -9.80 -32.04
C ALA A 146 36.21 -8.40 -31.85
N SER A 147 36.85 -7.45 -32.54
CA SER A 147 36.48 -6.05 -32.69
C SER A 147 35.00 -5.85 -32.99
N ILE A 148 34.35 -4.99 -32.23
CA ILE A 148 33.14 -4.29 -32.67
C ILE A 148 33.35 -2.80 -32.45
N ASP A 149 33.15 -2.09 -33.55
CA ASP A 149 33.51 -0.71 -33.74
C ASP A 149 32.77 0.27 -32.84
N LEU A 150 33.56 1.26 -32.47
CA LEU A 150 33.24 2.54 -31.87
C LEU A 150 32.16 3.27 -32.70
N VAL A 151 30.95 3.44 -32.14
CA VAL A 151 30.08 4.57 -32.50
C VAL A 151 29.59 5.31 -31.26
N HIS A 152 30.19 6.48 -31.14
CA HIS A 152 29.92 7.58 -30.25
C HIS A 152 28.64 8.29 -30.70
N THR A 153 27.64 8.46 -29.82
CA THR A 153 26.63 9.53 -29.91
C THR A 153 25.91 9.62 -28.57
N SER A 154 26.34 10.54 -27.71
CA SER A 154 25.76 11.87 -27.54
C SER A 154 24.46 11.84 -26.74
N ASP A 155 24.68 12.01 -25.44
CA ASP A 155 23.83 12.68 -24.46
C ASP A 155 22.98 13.82 -25.06
N PRO A 156 21.66 13.89 -24.75
CA PRO A 156 21.00 15.18 -24.66
C PRO A 156 20.41 15.44 -23.27
N ALA A 157 21.01 16.44 -22.66
CA ALA A 157 20.59 17.33 -21.56
C ALA A 157 19.10 17.34 -21.15
N PRO A 158 18.81 17.54 -19.85
CA PRO A 158 17.48 17.83 -19.34
C PRO A 158 17.04 19.25 -19.72
N THR A 159 15.88 19.35 -20.36
CA THR A 159 15.23 20.63 -20.69
C THR A 159 14.67 21.28 -19.43
N SER A 160 14.99 22.56 -19.32
CA SER A 160 14.57 23.53 -18.32
C SER A 160 13.04 23.67 -18.25
N GLY A 161 12.48 23.50 -17.05
CA GLY A 161 11.11 23.87 -16.75
C GLY A 161 10.92 25.39 -16.72
N PRO A 162 9.81 25.93 -17.24
CA PRO A 162 9.46 27.34 -17.06
C PRO A 162 8.95 27.58 -15.63
N GLY A 163 9.49 28.63 -15.02
CA GLY A 163 9.23 29.04 -13.65
C GLY A 163 7.81 29.59 -13.38
N PRO A 164 7.47 29.82 -12.11
CA PRO A 164 6.19 30.38 -11.70
C PRO A 164 6.12 31.87 -12.03
N THR A 165 5.10 32.27 -12.79
CA THR A 165 4.68 33.67 -12.89
C THR A 165 4.03 34.08 -11.58
N ASP A 166 4.77 34.85 -10.79
CA ASP A 166 4.23 35.80 -9.83
C ASP A 166 3.31 36.78 -10.57
N ASN A 167 2.07 36.94 -10.11
CA ASN A 167 1.30 38.15 -10.40
C ASN A 167 0.46 38.53 -9.18
N PRO A 168 0.82 39.62 -8.48
CA PRO A 168 0.08 40.18 -7.37
C PRO A 168 -0.96 41.19 -7.88
N ALA A 169 -2.24 40.93 -7.66
CA ALA A 169 -3.29 41.92 -7.83
C ALA A 169 -4.16 41.99 -6.57
N ALA A 170 -3.67 42.81 -5.64
CA ALA A 170 -4.49 43.46 -4.64
C ALA A 170 -5.35 44.53 -5.33
N VAL A 171 -6.67 44.42 -5.12
CA VAL A 171 -7.68 45.49 -5.22
C VAL A 171 -8.77 45.00 -4.27
N VAL A 172 -8.71 45.28 -2.97
CA VAL A 172 -9.21 46.51 -2.35
C VAL A 172 -10.13 47.28 -3.29
N ASP A 173 -11.43 47.07 -3.12
CA ASP A 173 -12.37 48.17 -3.27
C ASP A 173 -13.41 48.14 -2.15
N LEU A 174 -13.43 49.26 -1.47
CA LEU A 174 -14.20 49.62 -0.30
C LEU A 174 -15.10 50.74 -0.77
N VAL A 175 -16.38 50.47 -1.04
CA VAL A 175 -17.39 51.53 -1.20
C VAL A 175 -18.69 51.08 -0.56
N THR A 176 -18.99 51.78 0.54
CA THR A 176 -20.27 52.35 0.99
C THR A 176 -21.57 51.68 0.57
#